data_AF-A0A239LRH8-F1
#
_entry.id   AF-A0A239LRH8-F1
#
_cell.length_a   1.000
_cell.length_b   1.000
_cell.length_c   1.000
_cell.angle_alpha   90.00
_cell.angle_beta   90.00
_cell.angle_gamma   90.00
#
_symmetry.space_group_name_H-M   'P 1'
#
loop_
_entity.id
_entity.type
_entity.pdbx_description
1 polymer ?
#
loop_
_entity_poly.entity_id
_entity_poly.type
_entity_poly.pdbx_seq_one_letter_code
_entity_poly.pdbx_strand_id
1 'polypeptide(L)'
;MHMDKIVVSNDSDAVALLERFLNEDIDPSVVEFNGWPVYTLYLKGEKYHQSITPSLMRPLLELQKGLYKTAARVIYNDDNTNRLTDEQRGQFEYTLKVYEGSSDTNANLQDVFTGIAQSAIKKMNGKQIMIVLLAAGLLYTGHGAYEKYIDHLDKVDTNSTAVKNQEILAKSLKDQQDASLKQMQVLAAAVKQYPDVKRTQEEAQEVHFSVLKEARDADEVMVNGVPVTGAKARELTDEQRKKSEKAVFVEEFRVLAVDTTDASSTKVRVRNAKHEFWASFKDHTLDSKAINILQKHLVSRERVRLRIEGKRLGGKVQNASIIAVAPKQGEKGS
;
A
#
# COMPACT_ATOMS: atom_id res chain seq x y z
N MET A 1 34.89 25.51 3.19
CA MET A 1 34.37 24.97 1.91
C MET A 1 32.87 24.89 2.09
N HIS A 2 32.08 25.76 1.44
CA HIS A 2 30.62 25.60 1.45
C HIS A 2 30.30 24.38 0.60
N MET A 3 29.74 23.34 1.20
CA MET A 3 29.12 22.26 0.44
C MET A 3 27.84 22.81 -0.16
N ASP A 4 27.74 22.77 -1.50
CA ASP A 4 26.50 23.14 -2.18
C ASP A 4 25.39 22.21 -1.73
N LYS A 5 24.37 22.79 -1.09
CA LYS A 5 23.21 22.05 -0.60
C LYS A 5 22.32 21.65 -1.77
N ILE A 6 21.81 20.42 -1.72
CA ILE A 6 20.78 19.92 -2.63
C ILE A 6 19.42 20.20 -1.99
N VAL A 7 18.68 21.14 -2.56
CA VAL A 7 17.35 21.51 -2.07
C VAL A 7 16.28 20.66 -2.73
N VAL A 8 15.38 20.10 -1.92
CA VAL A 8 14.20 19.36 -2.36
C VAL A 8 12.97 20.18 -2.05
N SER A 9 12.31 20.69 -3.09
CA SER A 9 11.17 21.61 -2.95
C SER A 9 9.85 21.09 -3.51
N ASN A 10 9.89 19.97 -4.24
CA ASN A 10 8.73 19.39 -4.90
C ASN A 10 8.98 17.90 -5.23
N ASP A 11 7.95 17.21 -5.71
CA ASP A 11 8.03 15.79 -6.08
C ASP A 11 9.08 15.50 -7.16
N SER A 12 9.29 16.42 -8.11
CA SER A 12 10.28 16.21 -9.19
C SER A 12 11.70 16.26 -8.66
N ASP A 13 12.01 17.20 -7.76
CA ASP A 13 13.30 17.25 -7.06
C ASP A 13 13.54 15.97 -6.25
N ALA A 14 12.50 15.52 -5.53
CA ALA A 14 12.57 14.30 -4.71
C ALA A 14 12.78 13.04 -5.56
N VAL A 15 12.08 12.91 -6.69
CA VAL A 15 12.26 11.79 -7.65
C VAL A 15 13.66 11.80 -8.23
N ALA A 16 14.15 12.95 -8.68
CA ALA A 16 15.50 13.08 -9.23
C ALA A 16 16.56 12.73 -8.19
N LEU A 17 16.40 13.22 -6.95
CA LEU A 17 17.35 12.92 -5.88
C LEU A 17 17.29 11.46 -5.44
N LEU A 18 16.11 10.86 -5.35
CA LEU A 18 15.95 9.44 -5.04
C LEU A 18 16.63 8.58 -6.11
N GLU A 19 16.42 8.88 -7.39
CA GLU A 19 17.10 8.20 -8.50
C GLU A 19 18.63 8.30 -8.37
N ARG A 20 19.15 9.47 -8.02
CA ARG A 20 20.59 9.63 -7.79
C ARG A 20 21.07 8.80 -6.59
N PHE A 21 20.38 8.82 -5.44
CA PHE A 21 20.75 7.98 -4.30
C PHE A 21 20.71 6.48 -4.62
N LEU A 22 19.84 6.02 -5.53
CA LEU A 22 19.82 4.62 -5.94
C LEU A 22 21.06 4.22 -6.76
N ASN A 23 21.68 5.16 -7.49
CA ASN A 23 22.75 4.88 -8.45
C ASN A 23 24.13 5.39 -8.02
N GLU A 24 24.19 6.41 -7.17
CA GLU A 24 25.38 7.15 -6.77
C GLU A 24 25.56 7.09 -5.24
N ASP A 25 26.77 7.37 -4.76
CA ASP A 25 27.02 7.63 -3.35
C ASP A 25 27.03 9.14 -3.12
N ILE A 26 26.00 9.63 -2.43
CA ILE A 26 25.76 11.05 -2.18
C ILE A 26 25.80 11.25 -0.68
N ASP A 27 26.47 12.30 -0.23
CA ASP A 27 26.46 12.69 1.17
C ASP A 27 25.02 13.13 1.57
N PRO A 28 24.35 12.41 2.48
CA PRO A 28 23.00 12.75 2.92
C PRO A 28 22.94 14.09 3.67
N SER A 29 24.05 14.57 4.21
CA SER A 29 24.12 15.83 4.97
C SER A 29 23.97 17.08 4.09
N VAL A 30 24.11 16.96 2.77
CA VAL A 30 23.90 18.09 1.85
C VAL A 30 22.44 18.31 1.48
N VAL A 31 21.54 17.41 1.88
CA VAL A 31 20.12 17.48 1.50
C VAL A 31 19.35 18.40 2.43
N GLU A 32 18.58 19.32 1.87
CA GLU A 32 17.69 20.22 2.60
C GLU A 32 16.28 20.16 2.00
N PHE A 33 15.27 19.96 2.86
CA PHE A 33 13.87 20.02 2.45
C PHE A 33 13.36 21.45 2.57
N ASN A 34 12.68 21.95 1.53
CA ASN A 34 12.12 23.30 1.51
C ASN A 34 10.67 23.28 0.99
N GLY A 35 9.70 23.34 1.90
CA GLY A 35 8.28 23.32 1.57
C GLY A 35 7.78 21.95 1.08
N TRP A 36 8.54 20.88 1.28
CA TRP A 36 8.20 19.51 0.87
C TRP A 36 8.61 18.52 1.97
N PRO A 37 7.89 17.39 2.17
CA PRO A 37 6.67 16.97 1.46
C PRO A 37 5.41 17.66 1.98
N VAL A 38 4.36 17.68 1.15
CA VAL A 38 3.09 18.36 1.46
C VAL A 38 1.92 17.41 1.23
N TYR A 39 1.27 16.99 2.30
CA TYR A 39 0.03 16.24 2.20
C TYR A 39 -1.15 17.19 1.95
N THR A 40 -1.95 16.91 0.92
CA THR A 40 -3.17 17.70 0.63
C THR A 40 -4.39 16.81 0.58
N LEU A 41 -5.45 17.24 1.25
CA LEU A 41 -6.74 16.58 1.27
C LEU A 41 -7.83 17.64 1.23
N TYR A 42 -8.58 17.66 0.15
CA TYR A 42 -9.74 18.50 -0.04
C TYR A 42 -11.00 17.64 -0.06
N LEU A 43 -11.99 18.06 0.71
CA LEU A 43 -13.30 17.43 0.81
C LEU A 43 -14.40 18.48 0.72
N LYS A 44 -15.40 18.18 -0.11
CA LYS A 44 -16.62 18.98 -0.25
C LYS A 44 -17.85 18.13 0.01
N GLY A 45 -18.79 18.69 0.75
CA GLY A 45 -20.09 18.09 1.04
C GLY A 45 -20.71 18.72 2.28
N GLU A 46 -21.97 18.40 2.55
CA GLU A 46 -22.75 19.01 3.64
C GLU A 46 -22.06 18.93 5.01
N LYS A 47 -21.30 17.85 5.27
CA LYS A 47 -20.58 17.60 6.53
C LYS A 47 -19.14 18.14 6.58
N TYR A 48 -18.67 18.75 5.49
CA TYR A 48 -17.26 19.11 5.26
C TYR A 48 -17.09 20.62 5.02
N HIS A 49 -17.99 21.44 5.56
CA HIS A 49 -17.89 22.89 5.48
C HIS A 49 -17.09 23.43 6.65
N GLN A 50 -15.77 23.59 6.47
CA GLN A 50 -14.81 24.01 7.51
C GLN A 50 -14.78 23.08 8.74
N SER A 51 -15.11 21.81 8.54
CA SER A 51 -15.26 20.83 9.61
C SER A 51 -14.46 19.57 9.31
N ILE A 52 -13.77 19.07 10.34
CA ILE A 52 -13.18 17.73 10.32
C ILE A 52 -14.09 16.84 11.15
N THR A 53 -14.75 15.89 10.50
CA THR A 53 -15.58 14.91 11.22
C THR A 53 -14.70 13.95 12.03
N PRO A 54 -15.19 13.35 13.12
CA PRO A 54 -14.45 12.32 13.84
C PRO A 54 -14.03 11.13 12.99
N SER A 55 -14.84 10.80 11.98
CA SER A 55 -14.51 9.82 10.95
C SER A 55 -13.26 10.24 10.17
N LEU A 56 -13.21 11.49 9.72
CA LEU A 56 -12.08 12.03 8.96
C LEU A 56 -10.80 12.20 9.78
N MET A 57 -10.91 12.39 11.10
CA MET A 57 -9.74 12.40 11.98
C MET A 57 -8.98 11.06 11.96
N ARG A 58 -9.66 9.93 11.71
CA ARG A 58 -9.02 8.61 11.70
C ARG A 58 -7.89 8.50 10.66
N PRO A 59 -8.11 8.75 9.35
CA PRO A 59 -7.03 8.68 8.37
C PRO A 59 -5.88 9.67 8.66
N LEU A 60 -6.18 10.83 9.24
CA LEU A 60 -5.17 11.80 9.66
C LEU A 60 -4.27 11.25 10.79
N LEU A 61 -4.87 10.54 11.75
CA LEU A 61 -4.12 9.83 12.80
C LEU A 61 -3.36 8.63 12.25
N GLU A 62 -3.88 7.93 11.25
CA GLU A 62 -3.14 6.86 10.56
C GLU A 62 -1.93 7.40 9.79
N LEU A 63 -2.04 8.57 9.16
CA LEU A 63 -0.89 9.27 8.57
C LEU A 63 0.18 9.55 9.64
N GLN A 64 -0.22 10.10 10.80
CA GLN A 64 0.71 10.36 11.90
C GLN A 64 1.40 9.07 12.39
N LYS A 65 0.64 7.98 12.53
CA LYS A 65 1.20 6.65 12.89
C LYS A 65 2.17 6.15 11.82
N GLY A 66 1.86 6.32 10.55
CA GLY A 66 2.72 5.97 9.42
C GLY A 66 4.06 6.72 9.50
N LEU A 67 4.01 8.04 9.72
CA LEU A 67 5.20 8.87 9.91
C LEU A 67 6.04 8.41 11.12
N TYR A 68 5.40 8.09 12.25
CA TYR A 68 6.11 7.54 13.42
C TYR A 68 6.76 6.18 13.13
N LYS A 69 6.10 5.28 12.38
CA LYS A 69 6.70 4.00 11.99
C LYS A 69 7.88 4.21 11.05
N THR A 70 7.76 5.11 10.07
CA THR A 70 8.88 5.50 9.20
C THR A 70 10.03 6.07 10.02
N ALA A 71 9.77 6.96 10.98
CA ALA A 71 10.78 7.51 11.88
C ALA A 71 11.46 6.42 12.72
N ALA A 72 10.70 5.52 13.34
CA ALA A 72 11.23 4.42 14.13
C ALA A 72 12.11 3.50 13.27
N ARG A 73 11.71 3.24 12.03
CA ARG A 73 12.45 2.40 11.08
C ARG A 73 13.77 3.05 10.68
N VAL A 74 13.72 4.33 10.33
CA VAL A 74 14.89 5.11 9.91
C VAL A 74 15.87 5.30 11.07
N ILE A 75 15.37 5.58 12.28
CA ILE A 75 16.21 5.87 13.44
C ILE A 75 16.66 4.57 14.11
N TYR A 76 15.79 3.60 14.36
CA TYR A 76 16.08 2.42 15.19
C TYR A 76 16.17 1.09 14.43
N ASN A 77 15.93 1.09 13.12
CA ASN A 77 15.87 -0.12 12.28
C ASN A 77 14.77 -1.11 12.73
N ASP A 78 13.65 -0.59 13.25
CA ASP A 78 12.44 -1.36 13.56
C ASP A 78 11.17 -0.52 13.47
N ASP A 79 10.00 -1.16 13.47
CA ASP A 79 8.71 -0.47 13.36
C ASP A 79 8.09 -0.12 14.74
N ASN A 80 8.85 -0.29 15.83
CA ASN A 80 8.35 -0.11 17.19
C ASN A 80 8.38 1.36 17.60
N THR A 81 7.26 2.04 17.37
CA THR A 81 7.08 3.45 17.75
C THR A 81 7.26 3.74 19.24
N ASN A 82 7.19 2.74 20.14
CA ASN A 82 7.48 2.94 21.57
C ASN A 82 8.95 3.28 21.85
N ARG A 83 9.84 3.11 20.86
CA ARG A 83 11.24 3.55 20.95
C ARG A 83 11.42 5.04 20.73
N LEU A 84 10.42 5.72 20.17
CA LEU A 84 10.44 7.17 20.01
C LEU A 84 10.25 7.84 21.37
N THR A 85 11.17 8.73 21.72
CA THR A 85 11.05 9.58 22.92
C THR A 85 9.92 10.59 22.76
N ASP A 86 9.45 11.18 23.88
CA ASP A 86 8.43 12.22 23.82
C ASP A 86 8.88 13.45 23.00
N GLU A 87 10.17 13.79 23.10
CA GLU A 87 10.80 14.83 22.28
C GLU A 87 10.72 14.50 20.78
N GLN A 88 11.07 13.27 20.40
CA GLN A 88 10.97 12.82 19.00
C GLN A 88 9.53 12.77 18.51
N ARG A 89 8.58 12.35 19.37
CA ARG A 89 7.16 12.35 19.03
C ARG A 89 6.67 13.77 18.76
N GLY A 90 6.99 14.71 19.64
CA GLY A 90 6.66 16.13 19.43
C GLY A 90 7.30 16.71 18.16
N GLN A 91 8.54 16.31 17.85
CA GLN A 91 9.23 16.75 16.63
C GLN A 91 8.61 16.17 15.34
N PHE A 92 8.07 14.96 15.40
CA PHE A 92 7.53 14.25 14.23
C PHE A 92 6.00 14.39 14.12
N GLU A 93 5.38 15.22 14.96
CA GLU A 93 3.97 15.56 14.88
C GLU A 93 3.72 16.64 13.81
N TYR A 94 2.80 16.38 12.88
CA TYR A 94 2.46 17.38 11.86
C TYR A 94 1.28 18.23 12.30
N THR A 95 1.21 19.46 11.77
CA THR A 95 0.06 20.35 11.95
C THR A 95 -0.75 20.43 10.66
N LEU A 96 -2.07 20.27 10.77
CA LEU A 96 -3.00 20.42 9.66
C LEU A 96 -3.61 21.83 9.66
N LYS A 97 -3.57 22.53 8.53
CA LYS A 97 -4.29 23.79 8.32
C LYS A 97 -5.61 23.52 7.60
N VAL A 98 -6.70 24.14 8.05
CA VAL A 98 -8.04 24.05 7.43
C VAL A 98 -8.42 25.45 6.91
N TYR A 99 -8.76 25.57 5.63
CA TYR A 99 -9.07 26.87 5.01
C TYR A 99 -10.59 27.16 4.97
N GLU A 100 -10.97 28.42 4.75
CA GLU A 100 -12.38 28.83 4.73
C GLU A 100 -13.12 28.36 3.46
N GLY A 101 -14.38 27.94 3.61
CA GLY A 101 -15.28 27.58 2.49
C GLY A 101 -15.28 26.11 2.06
N SER A 102 -14.30 25.30 2.50
CA SER A 102 -14.22 23.84 2.25
C SER A 102 -13.36 23.17 3.32
N SER A 103 -13.43 21.85 3.49
CA SER A 103 -12.42 21.10 4.25
C SER A 103 -11.18 20.88 3.38
N ASP A 104 -10.65 21.97 2.81
CA ASP A 104 -9.32 22.00 2.21
C ASP A 104 -8.30 21.96 3.34
N THR A 105 -7.56 20.87 3.39
CA THR A 105 -6.59 20.60 4.43
C THR A 105 -5.21 20.32 3.85
N ASN A 106 -4.21 21.00 4.40
CA ASN A 106 -2.82 20.85 4.01
C ASN A 106 -1.96 20.65 5.25
N ALA A 107 -1.08 19.65 5.20
CA ALA A 107 0.00 19.46 6.16
C ALA A 107 1.35 19.55 5.44
N ASN A 108 2.14 20.57 5.79
CA ASN A 108 3.55 20.63 5.42
C ASN A 108 4.35 19.73 6.37
N LEU A 109 5.01 18.72 5.82
CA LEU A 109 5.76 17.70 6.55
C LEU A 109 7.27 17.95 6.55
N GLN A 110 7.74 19.10 6.03
CA GLN A 110 9.15 19.46 5.99
C GLN A 110 9.82 19.32 7.36
N ASP A 111 9.21 19.85 8.41
CA ASP A 111 9.79 19.82 9.77
C ASP A 111 9.89 18.40 10.31
N VAL A 112 8.86 17.57 10.04
CA VAL A 112 8.86 16.14 10.38
C VAL A 112 10.02 15.43 9.67
N PHE A 113 10.15 15.61 8.36
CA PHE A 113 11.17 14.93 7.55
C PHE A 113 12.59 15.40 7.90
N THR A 114 12.75 16.70 8.12
CA THR A 114 14.00 17.30 8.60
C THR A 114 14.38 16.75 9.97
N GLY A 115 13.42 16.65 10.89
CA GLY A 115 13.64 16.10 12.21
C GLY A 115 14.05 14.63 12.21
N ILE A 116 13.40 13.81 11.37
CA ILE A 116 13.77 12.38 11.22
C ILE A 116 15.18 12.28 10.63
N ALA A 117 15.50 13.04 9.59
CA ALA A 117 16.83 13.06 8.98
C ALA A 117 17.91 13.44 10.00
N GLN A 118 17.72 14.54 10.74
CA GLN A 118 18.65 15.00 11.78
C GLN A 118 18.84 13.97 12.91
N SER A 119 17.76 13.31 13.33
CA SER A 119 17.81 12.26 14.36
C SER A 119 18.56 11.01 13.88
N ALA A 120 18.57 10.75 12.58
CA ALA A 120 19.14 9.56 11.98
C ALA A 120 20.59 9.75 11.48
N ILE A 121 21.04 10.99 11.19
CA ILE A 121 22.41 11.32 10.72
C ILE A 121 23.51 10.80 11.65
N LYS A 122 23.23 10.62 12.96
CA LYS A 122 24.18 10.04 13.91
C LYS A 122 24.42 8.53 13.72
N LYS A 123 23.70 7.87 12.80
CA LYS A 123 23.80 6.43 12.52
C LYS A 123 24.35 6.23 11.10
N MET A 124 25.39 5.40 10.98
CA MET A 124 26.35 5.41 9.86
C MET A 124 25.81 5.09 8.45
N ASN A 125 24.52 4.80 8.25
CA ASN A 125 23.95 4.57 6.91
C ASN A 125 22.99 5.69 6.48
N GLY A 126 23.54 6.89 6.29
CA GLY A 126 22.76 8.05 5.87
C GLY A 126 22.15 7.90 4.46
N LYS A 127 22.75 7.12 3.56
CA LYS A 127 22.20 6.85 2.22
C LYS A 127 20.88 6.11 2.29
N GLN A 128 20.82 5.01 3.06
CA GLN A 128 19.57 4.27 3.26
C GLN A 128 18.51 5.14 3.93
N ILE A 129 18.90 5.94 4.94
CA ILE A 129 18.02 6.91 5.60
C ILE A 129 17.36 7.83 4.55
N MET A 130 18.17 8.43 3.67
CA MET A 130 17.66 9.37 2.69
C MET A 130 16.78 8.72 1.63
N ILE A 131 17.11 7.50 1.20
CA ILE A 131 16.27 6.72 0.28
C ILE A 131 14.89 6.45 0.88
N VAL A 132 14.85 6.00 2.14
CA VAL A 132 13.57 5.72 2.83
C VAL A 132 12.78 7.00 3.03
N LEU A 133 13.42 8.11 3.41
CA LEU A 133 12.74 9.40 3.58
C LEU A 133 12.18 9.94 2.26
N LEU A 134 12.99 10.06 1.21
CA LEU A 134 12.52 10.54 -0.09
C LEU A 134 11.38 9.66 -0.64
N ALA A 135 11.51 8.35 -0.52
CA ALA A 135 10.45 7.43 -0.93
C ALA A 135 9.19 7.59 -0.06
N ALA A 136 9.31 7.76 1.27
CA ALA A 136 8.18 8.00 2.16
C ALA A 136 7.41 9.26 1.77
N GLY A 137 8.12 10.36 1.50
CA GLY A 137 7.50 11.62 1.06
C GLY A 137 6.70 11.43 -0.22
N LEU A 138 7.28 10.78 -1.22
CA LEU A 138 6.61 10.46 -2.49
C LEU A 138 5.44 9.49 -2.32
N LEU A 139 5.51 8.52 -1.40
CA LEU A 139 4.45 7.52 -1.18
C LEU A 139 3.24 8.10 -0.42
N TYR A 140 3.48 8.93 0.60
CA TYR A 140 2.42 9.55 1.39
C TYR A 140 1.81 10.77 0.69
N THR A 141 2.63 11.58 0.02
CA THR A 141 2.20 12.91 -0.48
C THR A 141 2.26 13.05 -2.00
N GLY A 142 2.94 12.14 -2.70
CA GLY A 142 3.19 12.30 -4.12
C GLY A 142 1.95 12.03 -4.99
N HIS A 143 1.70 12.89 -5.96
CA HIS A 143 0.56 12.80 -6.87
C HIS A 143 0.54 11.46 -7.65
N GLY A 144 1.66 11.12 -8.31
CA GLY A 144 1.74 9.91 -9.15
C GLY A 144 1.65 8.61 -8.35
N ALA A 145 2.11 8.60 -7.11
CA ALA A 145 1.97 7.43 -6.23
C ALA A 145 0.51 7.17 -5.85
N TYR A 146 -0.26 8.23 -5.53
CA TYR A 146 -1.67 8.09 -5.21
C TYR A 146 -2.51 7.81 -6.46
N GLU A 147 -2.24 8.48 -7.59
CA GLU A 147 -2.87 8.19 -8.89
C GLU A 147 -2.71 6.70 -9.23
N LYS A 148 -1.49 6.16 -9.11
CA LYS A 148 -1.25 4.73 -9.34
C LYS A 148 -2.00 3.83 -8.36
N TYR A 149 -2.10 4.24 -7.11
CA TYR A 149 -2.83 3.47 -6.11
C TYR A 149 -4.32 3.37 -6.47
N ILE A 150 -4.95 4.47 -6.89
CA ILE A 150 -6.34 4.49 -7.38
C ILE A 150 -6.47 3.60 -8.61
N ASP A 151 -5.60 3.78 -9.60
CA ASP A 151 -5.50 2.94 -10.79
C ASP A 151 -5.40 1.45 -10.46
N HIS A 152 -4.64 1.08 -9.43
CA HIS A 152 -4.48 -0.31 -9.01
C HIS A 152 -5.73 -0.86 -8.36
N LEU A 153 -6.48 -0.06 -7.59
CA LEU A 153 -7.77 -0.47 -7.06
C LEU A 153 -8.80 -0.64 -8.17
N ASP A 154 -8.73 0.21 -9.19
CA ASP A 154 -9.65 0.28 -10.33
C ASP A 154 -9.41 -0.84 -11.36
N LYS A 155 -8.14 -1.12 -11.71
CA LYS A 155 -7.73 -2.12 -12.73
C LYS A 155 -7.90 -3.58 -12.31
N VAL A 156 -8.59 -3.86 -11.21
CA VAL A 156 -9.05 -5.21 -10.86
C VAL A 156 -10.47 -5.46 -11.42
N ASP A 157 -11.06 -4.50 -12.13
CA ASP A 157 -12.15 -4.75 -13.07
C ASP A 157 -11.77 -4.25 -14.49
N THR A 158 -11.76 -5.18 -15.43
CA THR A 158 -11.72 -5.07 -16.91
C THR A 158 -11.20 -3.79 -17.63
N ASN A 159 -10.15 -3.94 -18.46
CA ASN A 159 -9.94 -3.38 -19.82
C ASN A 159 -10.79 -2.16 -20.31
N SER A 160 -10.94 -1.11 -19.51
CA SER A 160 -11.52 0.17 -19.88
C SER A 160 -10.96 1.21 -18.91
N THR A 161 -10.50 2.39 -19.33
CA THR A 161 -11.37 3.40 -19.92
C THR A 161 -10.53 4.40 -20.73
N ALA A 162 -10.81 4.48 -22.03
CA ALA A 162 -10.78 5.72 -22.79
C ALA A 162 -12.14 6.42 -22.53
N VAL A 163 -12.35 7.74 -22.43
CA VAL A 163 -11.59 8.95 -22.71
C VAL A 163 -12.50 10.15 -22.31
N LYS A 164 -11.91 11.34 -22.04
CA LYS A 164 -12.45 12.74 -22.16
C LYS A 164 -13.35 13.40 -21.09
N ASN A 165 -12.79 14.46 -20.48
CA ASN A 165 -13.18 15.89 -20.53
C ASN A 165 -11.98 16.68 -19.91
N GLN A 166 -11.35 17.74 -20.43
CA GLN A 166 -11.67 18.81 -21.36
C GLN A 166 -10.39 19.33 -22.08
N GLU A 167 -10.58 19.85 -23.29
CA GLU A 167 -9.57 20.37 -24.22
C GLU A 167 -9.03 21.77 -23.83
N ILE A 168 -8.29 21.89 -22.70
CA ILE A 168 -7.50 23.09 -22.40
C ILE A 168 -6.03 22.77 -21.97
N LEU A 169 -5.65 21.51 -21.72
CA LEU A 169 -4.36 21.18 -21.04
C LEU A 169 -3.45 20.18 -21.78
N ALA A 170 -3.40 20.20 -23.12
CA ALA A 170 -2.69 19.17 -23.90
C ALA A 170 -1.15 19.12 -23.73
N LYS A 171 -0.52 20.18 -23.20
CA LYS A 171 0.93 20.21 -22.92
C LYS A 171 1.25 19.82 -21.47
N SER A 172 0.48 20.36 -20.52
CA SER A 172 0.58 20.02 -19.09
C SER A 172 0.30 18.54 -18.80
N LEU A 173 -0.60 17.90 -19.55
CA LEU A 173 -0.96 16.49 -19.34
C LEU A 173 0.14 15.51 -19.80
N LYS A 174 0.92 15.85 -20.83
CA LYS A 174 2.06 15.02 -21.26
C LYS A 174 3.19 15.08 -20.25
N ASP A 175 3.57 16.30 -19.85
CA ASP A 175 4.66 16.51 -18.88
C ASP A 175 4.30 15.90 -17.50
N GLN A 176 3.02 15.98 -17.09
CA GLN A 176 2.53 15.37 -15.86
C GLN A 176 2.46 13.83 -15.94
N GLN A 177 2.10 13.26 -17.09
CA GLN A 177 2.14 11.80 -17.31
C GLN A 177 3.58 11.27 -17.30
N ASP A 178 4.51 11.98 -17.92
CA ASP A 178 5.92 11.59 -17.96
C ASP A 178 6.57 11.68 -16.57
N ALA A 179 6.24 12.73 -15.79
CA ALA A 179 6.67 12.87 -14.40
C ALA A 179 6.10 11.77 -13.49
N SER A 180 4.81 11.47 -13.61
CA SER A 180 4.13 10.38 -12.87
C SER A 180 4.77 9.02 -13.21
N LEU A 181 5.00 8.74 -14.49
CA LEU A 181 5.67 7.50 -14.92
C LEU A 181 7.08 7.39 -14.36
N LYS A 182 7.87 8.47 -14.41
CA LYS A 182 9.23 8.49 -13.86
C LYS A 182 9.22 8.24 -12.35
N GLN A 183 8.33 8.91 -11.61
CA GLN A 183 8.15 8.68 -10.18
C GLN A 183 7.88 7.20 -9.88
N MET A 184 6.99 6.56 -10.63
CA MET A 184 6.66 5.15 -10.44
C MET A 184 7.84 4.22 -10.71
N GLN A 185 8.63 4.49 -11.76
CA GLN A 185 9.82 3.70 -12.09
C GLN A 185 10.87 3.79 -10.98
N VAL A 186 11.14 4.99 -10.49
CA VAL A 186 12.10 5.23 -9.41
C VAL A 186 11.61 4.60 -8.10
N LEU A 187 10.34 4.75 -7.75
CA LEU A 187 9.76 4.09 -6.56
C LEU A 187 9.79 2.56 -6.69
N ALA A 188 9.50 2.00 -7.86
CA ALA A 188 9.57 0.56 -8.08
C ALA A 188 11.01 0.03 -7.92
N ALA A 189 12.01 0.77 -8.39
CA ALA A 189 13.41 0.45 -8.18
C ALA A 189 13.79 0.51 -6.68
N ALA A 190 13.34 1.55 -5.97
CA ALA A 190 13.56 1.68 -4.53
C ALA A 190 12.91 0.55 -3.73
N VAL A 191 11.64 0.20 -4.02
CA VAL A 191 10.93 -0.94 -3.39
C VAL A 191 11.66 -2.26 -3.63
N LYS A 192 12.22 -2.47 -4.82
CA LYS A 192 12.95 -3.70 -5.16
C LYS A 192 14.27 -3.83 -4.40
N GLN A 193 14.97 -2.72 -4.17
CA GLN A 193 16.29 -2.72 -3.50
C GLN A 193 16.19 -2.59 -1.98
N TYR A 194 15.19 -1.89 -1.46
CA TYR A 194 15.10 -1.52 -0.04
C TYR A 194 13.79 -2.03 0.59
N PRO A 195 13.84 -3.09 1.43
CA PRO A 195 12.66 -3.65 2.10
C PRO A 195 11.89 -2.65 2.96
N ASP A 196 12.58 -1.64 3.50
CA ASP A 196 11.99 -0.58 4.30
C ASP A 196 11.10 0.36 3.47
N VAL A 197 11.44 0.57 2.20
CA VAL A 197 10.61 1.31 1.25
C VAL A 197 9.34 0.52 0.93
N LYS A 198 9.45 -0.80 0.77
CA LYS A 198 8.28 -1.67 0.58
C LYS A 198 7.31 -1.59 1.77
N ARG A 199 7.81 -1.67 2.99
CA ARG A 199 6.99 -1.52 4.20
C ARG A 199 6.31 -0.15 4.28
N THR A 200 7.05 0.89 3.93
CA THR A 200 6.50 2.27 3.86
C THR A 200 5.41 2.39 2.79
N GLN A 201 5.55 1.69 1.65
CA GLN A 201 4.52 1.65 0.61
C GLN A 201 3.24 0.99 1.12
N GLU A 202 3.34 -0.15 1.81
CA GLU A 202 2.19 -0.85 2.40
C GLU A 202 1.46 0.06 3.41
N GLU A 203 2.20 0.78 4.25
CA GLU A 203 1.66 1.75 5.23
C GLU A 203 0.98 2.94 4.54
N ALA A 204 1.60 3.53 3.52
CA ALA A 204 0.99 4.61 2.76
C ALA A 204 -0.32 4.17 2.08
N GLN A 205 -0.38 2.95 1.56
CA GLN A 205 -1.59 2.37 0.99
C GLN A 205 -2.71 2.18 2.04
N GLU A 206 -2.37 1.83 3.28
CA GLU A 206 -3.34 1.75 4.38
C GLU A 206 -3.93 3.13 4.72
N VAL A 207 -3.10 4.18 4.76
CA VAL A 207 -3.54 5.57 4.95
C VAL A 207 -4.47 5.99 3.82
N HIS A 208 -4.05 5.79 2.58
CA HIS A 208 -4.85 6.11 1.38
C HIS A 208 -6.18 5.37 1.36
N PHE A 209 -6.20 4.09 1.74
CA PHE A 209 -7.43 3.31 1.86
C PHE A 209 -8.36 3.87 2.94
N SER A 210 -7.82 4.27 4.09
CA SER A 210 -8.62 4.86 5.16
C SER A 210 -9.24 6.18 4.73
N VAL A 211 -8.55 7.01 3.94
CA VAL A 211 -9.12 8.25 3.39
C VAL A 211 -10.31 7.93 2.49
N LEU A 212 -10.16 7.00 1.53
CA LEU A 212 -11.24 6.59 0.63
C LEU A 212 -12.47 6.06 1.39
N LYS A 213 -12.24 5.32 2.48
CA LYS A 213 -13.32 4.75 3.29
C LYS A 213 -14.16 5.82 3.98
N GLU A 214 -13.52 6.87 4.49
CA GLU A 214 -14.22 7.94 5.21
C GLU A 214 -14.79 8.98 4.25
N ALA A 215 -14.26 9.11 3.03
CA ALA A 215 -14.73 10.06 2.03
C ALA A 215 -15.93 9.58 1.18
N ARG A 216 -16.56 8.45 1.52
CA ARG A 216 -17.64 7.81 0.73
C ARG A 216 -18.94 8.63 0.63
N ASP A 217 -19.11 9.65 1.46
CA ASP A 217 -20.27 10.53 1.49
C ASP A 217 -19.94 11.97 1.08
N ALA A 218 -18.71 12.23 0.59
CA ALA A 218 -18.32 13.51 0.02
C ALA A 218 -18.80 13.65 -1.43
N ASP A 219 -19.13 14.87 -1.83
CA ASP A 219 -19.48 15.20 -3.21
C ASP A 219 -18.22 15.23 -4.09
N GLU A 220 -17.16 15.85 -3.58
CA GLU A 220 -15.85 15.94 -4.22
C GLU A 220 -14.76 15.61 -3.20
N VAL A 221 -13.78 14.79 -3.62
CA VAL A 221 -12.56 14.49 -2.86
C VAL A 221 -11.38 14.79 -3.75
N MET A 222 -10.33 15.38 -3.21
CA MET A 222 -9.05 15.48 -3.89
C MET A 222 -7.93 15.19 -2.89
N VAL A 223 -7.14 14.16 -3.18
CA VAL A 223 -6.02 13.74 -2.33
C VAL A 223 -4.74 13.90 -3.13
N ASN A 224 -3.77 14.67 -2.62
CA ASN A 224 -2.50 14.92 -3.31
C ASN A 224 -2.70 15.40 -4.76
N GLY A 225 -3.73 16.25 -4.97
CA GLY A 225 -4.12 16.77 -6.28
C GLY A 225 -4.83 15.77 -7.22
N VAL A 226 -5.12 14.54 -6.78
CA VAL A 226 -5.86 13.54 -7.56
C VAL A 226 -7.35 13.60 -7.21
N PRO A 227 -8.23 13.94 -8.17
CA PRO A 227 -9.67 13.99 -7.91
C PRO A 227 -10.28 12.59 -7.83
N VAL A 228 -11.09 12.35 -6.80
CA VAL A 228 -11.88 11.13 -6.60
C VAL A 228 -13.28 11.54 -6.14
N THR A 229 -14.34 11.05 -6.76
CA THR A 229 -15.70 11.32 -6.26
C THR A 229 -16.02 10.42 -5.07
N GLY A 230 -16.91 10.84 -4.15
CA GLY A 230 -17.34 9.95 -3.05
C GLY A 230 -18.02 8.67 -3.55
N ALA A 231 -18.72 8.74 -4.69
CA ALA A 231 -19.25 7.58 -5.40
C ALA A 231 -18.13 6.61 -5.84
N LYS A 232 -17.05 7.11 -6.44
CA LYS A 232 -15.91 6.27 -6.83
C LYS A 232 -15.18 5.70 -5.62
N ALA A 233 -14.98 6.50 -4.57
CA ALA A 233 -14.40 6.03 -3.31
C ALA A 233 -15.24 4.89 -2.70
N ARG A 234 -16.57 4.98 -2.76
CA ARG A 234 -17.49 3.92 -2.33
C ARG A 234 -17.32 2.65 -3.15
N GLU A 235 -17.30 2.76 -4.47
CA GLU A 235 -17.08 1.65 -5.40
C GLU A 235 -15.76 0.92 -5.10
N LEU A 236 -14.63 1.66 -5.09
CA LEU A 236 -13.29 1.11 -4.86
C LEU A 236 -13.18 0.40 -3.51
N THR A 237 -13.74 0.99 -2.45
CA THR A 237 -13.70 0.41 -1.09
C THR A 237 -14.59 -0.82 -0.96
N ASP A 238 -15.77 -0.82 -1.59
CA ASP A 238 -16.69 -1.96 -1.58
C ASP A 238 -16.13 -3.15 -2.37
N GLU A 239 -15.49 -2.90 -3.52
CA GLU A 239 -14.79 -3.93 -4.26
C GLU A 239 -13.60 -4.52 -3.52
N GLN A 240 -12.76 -3.66 -2.92
CA GLN A 240 -11.61 -4.13 -2.15
C GLN A 240 -12.06 -4.98 -0.96
N ARG A 241 -13.17 -4.62 -0.32
CA ARG A 241 -13.81 -5.45 0.71
C ARG A 241 -14.25 -6.79 0.15
N LYS A 242 -14.94 -6.83 -1.00
CA LYS A 242 -15.36 -8.10 -1.65
C LYS A 242 -14.16 -8.99 -1.99
N LYS A 243 -13.06 -8.42 -2.49
CA LYS A 243 -11.80 -9.14 -2.79
C LYS A 243 -11.12 -9.64 -1.52
N SER A 244 -11.08 -8.83 -0.46
CA SER A 244 -10.57 -9.26 0.85
C SER A 244 -11.43 -10.37 1.47
N GLU A 245 -12.74 -10.36 1.22
CA GLU A 245 -13.66 -11.42 1.62
C GLU A 245 -13.57 -12.67 0.73
N LYS A 246 -12.97 -12.59 -0.46
CA LYS A 246 -12.80 -13.74 -1.34
C LYS A 246 -11.39 -13.75 -1.89
N ALA A 247 -10.46 -14.28 -1.09
CA ALA A 247 -9.07 -14.40 -1.49
C ALA A 247 -8.80 -15.79 -2.06
N VAL A 248 -8.22 -15.84 -3.27
CA VAL A 248 -7.66 -17.07 -3.83
C VAL A 248 -6.18 -17.10 -3.52
N PHE A 249 -5.71 -18.15 -2.86
CA PHE A 249 -4.30 -18.35 -2.53
C PHE A 249 -3.82 -19.72 -3.01
N VAL A 250 -2.54 -19.78 -3.41
CA VAL A 250 -1.89 -21.00 -3.92
C VAL A 250 -0.72 -21.35 -3.02
N GLU A 251 -0.86 -22.38 -2.22
CA GLU A 251 0.13 -22.78 -1.21
C GLU A 251 0.31 -24.30 -1.16
N GLU A 252 1.39 -24.75 -0.55
CA GLU A 252 1.64 -26.17 -0.30
C GLU A 252 1.03 -26.60 1.04
N PHE A 253 0.24 -27.66 0.97
CA PHE A 253 -0.42 -28.25 2.14
C PHE A 253 -0.15 -29.73 2.23
N ARG A 254 -0.16 -30.25 3.45
CA ARG A 254 -0.33 -31.67 3.72
C ARG A 254 -1.81 -31.96 3.91
N VAL A 255 -2.30 -32.99 3.23
CA VAL A 255 -3.65 -33.51 3.44
C VAL A 255 -3.64 -34.40 4.69
N LEU A 256 -4.53 -34.09 5.64
CA LEU A 256 -4.60 -34.79 6.93
C LEU A 256 -5.81 -35.73 7.02
N ALA A 257 -6.94 -35.32 6.44
CA ALA A 257 -8.18 -36.10 6.47
C ALA A 257 -9.08 -35.71 5.29
N VAL A 258 -9.96 -36.63 4.92
CA VAL A 258 -11.03 -36.42 3.95
C VAL A 258 -12.34 -36.87 4.60
N ASP A 259 -13.36 -36.03 4.51
CA ASP A 259 -14.71 -36.25 5.01
C ASP A 259 -15.69 -36.14 3.83
N THR A 260 -16.34 -37.26 3.53
CA THR A 260 -17.33 -37.42 2.45
C THR A 260 -18.73 -37.68 3.01
N THR A 261 -18.99 -37.28 4.26
CA THR A 261 -20.30 -37.51 4.91
C THR A 261 -21.42 -36.75 4.22
N ASP A 262 -21.12 -35.61 3.59
CA ASP A 262 -22.05 -34.84 2.76
C ASP A 262 -21.99 -35.34 1.31
N ALA A 263 -23.13 -35.82 0.80
CA ALA A 263 -23.26 -36.35 -0.56
C ALA A 263 -23.08 -35.28 -1.66
N SER A 264 -23.08 -33.99 -1.30
CA SER A 264 -22.97 -32.86 -2.22
C SER A 264 -21.63 -32.12 -2.16
N SER A 265 -20.81 -32.42 -1.14
CA SER A 265 -19.51 -31.78 -0.96
C SER A 265 -18.52 -32.68 -0.21
N THR A 266 -17.28 -32.72 -0.71
CA THR A 266 -16.19 -33.37 0.00
C THR A 266 -15.40 -32.31 0.77
N LYS A 267 -15.15 -32.56 2.06
CA LYS A 267 -14.31 -31.72 2.91
C LYS A 267 -12.94 -32.37 3.10
N VAL A 268 -11.89 -31.57 2.98
CA VAL A 268 -10.49 -31.99 3.12
C VAL A 268 -9.81 -31.14 4.18
N ARG A 269 -9.24 -31.79 5.18
CA ARG A 269 -8.45 -31.12 6.22
C ARG A 269 -7.03 -30.96 5.72
N VAL A 270 -6.57 -29.71 5.63
CA VAL A 270 -5.25 -29.35 5.11
C VAL A 270 -4.43 -28.60 6.15
N ARG A 271 -3.12 -28.81 6.16
CA ARG A 271 -2.18 -28.14 7.07
C ARG A 271 -0.93 -27.67 6.35
N ASN A 272 -0.48 -26.47 6.65
CA ASN A 272 0.87 -25.97 6.35
C ASN A 272 1.57 -25.51 7.65
N ALA A 273 2.71 -24.80 7.55
CA ALA A 273 3.46 -24.33 8.72
C ALA A 273 2.70 -23.28 9.56
N LYS A 274 1.72 -22.59 8.98
CA LYS A 274 1.02 -21.45 9.59
C LYS A 274 -0.44 -21.76 9.96
N HIS A 275 -1.09 -22.64 9.20
CA HIS A 275 -2.54 -22.82 9.24
C HIS A 275 -2.93 -24.29 9.12
N GLU A 276 -4.02 -24.64 9.80
CA GLU A 276 -4.72 -25.91 9.64
C GLU A 276 -6.22 -25.64 9.60
N PHE A 277 -6.90 -26.12 8.56
CA PHE A 277 -8.32 -25.85 8.36
C PHE A 277 -8.97 -26.89 7.43
N TRP A 278 -10.30 -26.89 7.40
CA TRP A 278 -11.09 -27.66 6.44
C TRP A 278 -11.36 -26.81 5.19
N ALA A 279 -11.15 -27.41 4.02
CA ALA A 279 -11.52 -26.84 2.73
C ALA A 279 -12.46 -27.82 2.00
N SER A 280 -13.53 -27.31 1.40
CA SER A 280 -14.50 -28.14 0.67
C SER A 280 -14.31 -28.06 -0.83
N PHE A 281 -14.78 -29.05 -1.58
CA PHE A 281 -15.07 -28.92 -3.00
C PHE A 281 -16.35 -29.68 -3.32
N LYS A 282 -17.05 -29.29 -4.38
CA LYS A 282 -18.19 -30.05 -4.91
C LYS A 282 -17.68 -31.04 -5.94
N ASP A 283 -18.36 -32.17 -6.09
CA ASP A 283 -17.88 -33.27 -6.95
C ASP A 283 -17.71 -32.90 -8.43
N HIS A 284 -18.34 -31.82 -8.89
CA HIS A 284 -18.20 -31.27 -10.25
C HIS A 284 -17.23 -30.08 -10.37
N THR A 285 -16.66 -29.60 -9.26
CA THR A 285 -15.74 -28.43 -9.25
C THR A 285 -14.27 -28.81 -9.39
N LEU A 286 -13.92 -30.07 -9.15
CA LEU A 286 -12.58 -30.62 -9.38
C LEU A 286 -12.65 -31.75 -10.39
N ASP A 287 -11.67 -31.82 -11.29
CA ASP A 287 -11.57 -32.94 -12.22
C ASP A 287 -11.11 -34.23 -11.50
N SER A 288 -11.39 -35.39 -12.11
CA SER A 288 -11.01 -36.69 -11.55
C SER A 288 -9.49 -36.81 -11.34
N LYS A 289 -8.69 -36.09 -12.12
CA LYS A 289 -7.22 -36.05 -11.99
C LYS A 289 -6.81 -35.36 -10.68
N ALA A 290 -7.39 -34.22 -10.34
CA ALA A 290 -7.15 -33.50 -9.09
C ALA A 290 -7.59 -34.33 -7.88
N ILE A 291 -8.73 -35.00 -7.96
CA ILE A 291 -9.23 -35.90 -6.90
C ILE A 291 -8.23 -37.03 -6.65
N ASN A 292 -7.74 -37.69 -7.72
CA ASN A 292 -6.74 -38.74 -7.61
C ASN A 292 -5.42 -38.24 -7.00
N ILE A 293 -5.01 -37.01 -7.33
CA ILE A 293 -3.80 -36.41 -6.73
C ILE A 293 -4.02 -36.19 -5.23
N LEU A 294 -5.17 -35.66 -4.80
CA LEU A 294 -5.49 -35.46 -3.38
C LEU A 294 -5.50 -36.77 -2.60
N GLN A 295 -6.13 -37.82 -3.15
CA GLN A 295 -6.15 -39.16 -2.55
C GLN A 295 -4.74 -39.75 -2.41
N LYS A 296 -3.93 -39.65 -3.47
CA LYS A 296 -2.52 -40.10 -3.44
C LYS A 296 -1.73 -39.40 -2.33
N HIS A 297 -1.90 -38.08 -2.18
CA HIS A 297 -1.16 -37.29 -1.19
C HIS A 297 -1.66 -37.51 0.25
N LEU A 298 -2.93 -37.91 0.45
CA LEU A 298 -3.42 -38.36 1.74
C LEU A 298 -2.65 -39.60 2.22
N VAL A 299 -2.42 -40.57 1.33
CA VAL A 299 -1.72 -41.82 1.65
C VAL A 299 -0.21 -41.61 1.74
N SER A 300 0.39 -40.94 0.75
CA SER A 300 1.86 -40.73 0.69
C SER A 300 2.38 -39.74 1.73
N ARG A 301 1.48 -38.93 2.33
CA ARG A 301 1.81 -37.87 3.30
C ARG A 301 2.71 -36.76 2.72
N GLU A 302 2.88 -36.71 1.40
CA GLU A 302 3.58 -35.65 0.71
C GLU A 302 2.77 -34.34 0.69
N ARG A 303 3.46 -33.22 0.41
CA ARG A 303 2.80 -31.92 0.23
C ARG A 303 2.23 -31.82 -1.17
N VAL A 304 0.99 -31.33 -1.25
CA VAL A 304 0.28 -31.01 -2.49
C VAL A 304 0.08 -29.50 -2.56
N ARG A 305 0.26 -28.93 -3.75
CA ARG A 305 0.05 -27.51 -3.98
C ARG A 305 -1.41 -27.30 -4.37
N LEU A 306 -2.14 -26.53 -3.56
CA LEU A 306 -3.58 -26.30 -3.75
C LEU A 306 -3.86 -24.84 -4.04
N ARG A 307 -4.78 -24.61 -4.98
CA ARG A 307 -5.42 -23.31 -5.20
C ARG A 307 -6.73 -23.31 -4.42
N ILE A 308 -6.79 -22.51 -3.36
CA ILE A 308 -7.92 -22.43 -2.43
C ILE A 308 -8.50 -21.03 -2.49
N GLU A 309 -9.82 -20.92 -2.64
CA GLU A 309 -10.58 -19.69 -2.38
C GLU A 309 -11.05 -19.69 -0.94
N GLY A 310 -10.93 -18.59 -0.20
CA GLY A 310 -11.48 -18.50 1.14
C GLY A 310 -11.35 -17.11 1.76
N LYS A 311 -11.95 -16.95 2.94
CA LYS A 311 -11.87 -15.76 3.78
C LYS A 311 -10.66 -15.85 4.69
N ARG A 312 -9.76 -14.85 4.68
CA ARG A 312 -8.70 -14.70 5.69
C ARG A 312 -9.13 -13.67 6.72
N LEU A 313 -9.38 -14.10 7.95
CA LEU A 313 -9.78 -13.22 9.05
C LEU A 313 -8.90 -13.49 10.27
N GLY A 314 -8.15 -12.48 10.73
CA GLY A 314 -7.31 -12.59 11.94
C GLY A 314 -6.33 -13.77 11.92
N GLY A 315 -5.72 -14.07 10.76
CA GLY A 315 -4.78 -15.19 10.60
C GLY A 315 -5.41 -16.58 10.51
N LYS A 316 -6.74 -16.69 10.46
CA LYS A 316 -7.47 -17.95 10.21
C LYS A 316 -8.12 -17.95 8.84
N VAL A 317 -8.18 -19.12 8.21
CA VAL A 317 -8.91 -19.32 6.95
C VAL A 317 -10.31 -19.85 7.27
N GLN A 318 -11.34 -19.21 6.72
CA GLN A 318 -12.74 -19.61 6.82
C GLN A 318 -13.37 -19.75 5.43
N ASN A 319 -14.43 -20.55 5.33
CA ASN A 319 -15.17 -20.79 4.08
C ASN A 319 -14.24 -21.17 2.92
N ALA A 320 -13.28 -22.06 3.17
CA ALA A 320 -12.29 -22.45 2.19
C ALA A 320 -12.88 -23.44 1.17
N SER A 321 -12.68 -23.17 -0.11
CA SER A 321 -13.02 -24.05 -1.23
C SER A 321 -11.79 -24.39 -2.05
N ILE A 322 -11.54 -25.67 -2.30
CA ILE A 322 -10.46 -26.12 -3.20
C ILE A 322 -10.94 -25.91 -4.63
N ILE A 323 -10.24 -25.06 -5.39
CA ILE A 323 -10.56 -24.77 -6.79
C ILE A 323 -9.74 -25.66 -7.72
N ALA A 324 -8.47 -25.92 -7.39
CA ALA A 324 -7.59 -26.73 -8.22
C ALA A 324 -6.42 -27.31 -7.45
N VAL A 325 -5.83 -28.37 -7.99
CA VAL A 325 -4.49 -28.83 -7.63
C VAL A 325 -3.49 -28.21 -8.61
N ALA A 326 -2.54 -27.41 -8.09
CA ALA A 326 -1.54 -26.74 -8.89
C ALA A 326 -0.30 -27.64 -9.11
N PRO A 327 0.40 -27.51 -10.25
CA PRO A 327 1.65 -28.24 -10.48
C PRO A 327 2.74 -27.85 -9.48
N LYS A 328 3.62 -28.81 -9.16
CA LYS A 328 4.80 -28.56 -8.31
C LYS A 328 5.67 -27.48 -8.97
N GLN A 329 6.29 -26.61 -8.18
CA GLN A 329 7.21 -25.60 -8.71
C GLN A 329 8.34 -26.31 -9.48
N GLY A 330 8.37 -26.16 -10.81
CA GLY A 330 9.37 -26.79 -11.69
C GLY A 330 8.81 -27.66 -12.81
N GLU A 331 7.55 -28.09 -12.73
CA GLU A 331 6.89 -28.79 -13.84
C GLU A 331 6.19 -27.77 -14.75
N LYS A 332 6.84 -27.39 -15.86
CA LYS A 332 6.12 -26.76 -16.98
C LYS A 332 5.18 -27.82 -17.56
N GLY A 333 3.89 -27.51 -17.58
CA GLY A 333 2.85 -28.41 -18.08
C GLY A 333 3.18 -28.93 -19.48
N SER A 334 3.05 -30.24 -19.65
CA SER A 334 2.83 -30.88 -20.94
C SER A 334 1.34 -31.10 -21.15
#